data_AF-A0A966W3B8-F1
#
_entry.id   AF-A0A966W3B8-F1
#
_cell.length_a   1.000
_cell.length_b   1.000
_cell.length_c   1.000
_cell.angle_alpha   90.00
_cell.angle_beta   90.00
_cell.angle_gamma   90.00
#
_symmetry.space_group_name_H-M   'P 1'
#
loop_
_entity.id
_entity.type
_entity.pdbx_description
1 polymer ?
#
loop_
_entity_poly.entity_id
_entity_poly.type
_entity_poly.pdbx_seq_one_letter_code
_entity_poly.pdbx_strand_id
1 'polypeptide(L)'
;MSNKKLDFHSINNAAVANIYIVIAHLGLQGRTQGNWFTALNPKRDDKKPGSFVINLRTGKWKDYALADAYGDLIALVAYIKDYSQKHAAEELARILGV
;
A
#
# COMPACT_ATOMS: atom_id res chain seq x y z
N MET A 1 25.11 9.81 14.66
CA MET A 1 24.36 9.12 13.59
C MET A 1 23.31 10.09 13.08
N SER A 2 23.40 10.52 11.82
CA SER A 2 22.57 11.59 11.25
C SER A 2 21.09 11.22 11.31
N ASN A 3 20.30 12.03 12.03
CA ASN A 3 18.84 11.97 12.08
C ASN A 3 18.27 12.42 10.72
N LYS A 4 18.40 11.59 9.69
CA LYS A 4 17.84 11.87 8.37
C LYS A 4 16.33 11.67 8.48
N LYS A 5 15.58 12.78 8.48
CA LYS A 5 14.12 12.75 8.46
C LYS A 5 13.68 11.94 7.24
N LEU A 6 12.82 10.94 7.45
CA LEU A 6 12.25 10.16 6.35
C LEU A 6 11.52 11.08 5.39
N ASP A 7 11.83 10.98 4.11
CA ASP A 7 11.12 11.68 3.05
C ASP A 7 9.97 10.79 2.54
N PHE A 8 8.81 10.96 3.17
CA PHE A 8 7.60 10.20 2.84
C PHE A 8 7.18 10.42 1.38
N HIS A 9 7.42 11.61 0.82
CA HIS A 9 7.03 11.90 -0.54
C HIS A 9 7.88 11.10 -1.53
N SER A 10 9.20 11.14 -1.36
CA SER A 10 10.13 10.36 -2.19
C SER A 10 9.90 8.86 -2.06
N ILE A 11 9.68 8.36 -0.84
CA ILE A 11 9.37 6.94 -0.60
C ILE A 11 8.07 6.54 -1.30
N ASN A 12 7.01 7.36 -1.19
CA ASN A 12 5.75 7.04 -1.84
C ASN A 12 5.86 7.10 -3.37
N ASN A 13 6.62 8.03 -3.94
CA ASN A 13 6.88 8.08 -5.38
C ASN A 13 7.64 6.82 -5.86
N ALA A 14 8.66 6.39 -5.12
CA ALA A 14 9.37 5.15 -5.39
C ALA A 14 8.43 3.94 -5.29
N ALA A 15 7.53 3.93 -4.30
CA ALA A 15 6.53 2.89 -4.12
C ALA A 15 5.53 2.84 -5.28
N VAL A 16 5.07 3.99 -5.80
CA VAL A 16 4.18 4.03 -6.98
C VAL A 16 4.91 3.50 -8.21
N ALA A 17 6.17 3.89 -8.42
CA ALA A 17 6.99 3.39 -9.53
C ALA A 17 7.22 1.86 -9.46
N ASN A 18 7.19 1.29 -8.25
CA ASN A 18 7.43 -0.13 -7.98
C ASN A 18 6.20 -0.83 -7.39
N ILE A 19 4.99 -0.39 -7.76
CA ILE A 19 3.76 -0.79 -7.07
C ILE A 19 3.52 -2.30 -7.02
N TYR A 20 3.94 -3.05 -8.04
CA TYR A 20 3.83 -4.51 -8.04
C TYR A 20 4.75 -5.18 -7.01
N ILE A 21 5.92 -4.60 -6.72
CA ILE A 21 6.79 -5.06 -5.62
C ILE A 21 6.08 -4.85 -4.27
N VAL A 22 5.42 -3.70 -4.09
CA VAL A 22 4.64 -3.40 -2.88
C VAL A 22 3.47 -4.38 -2.72
N ILE A 23 2.70 -4.61 -3.78
CA ILE A 23 1.58 -5.57 -3.79
C ILE A 23 2.06 -6.98 -3.44
N ALA A 24 3.16 -7.43 -4.05
CA ALA A 24 3.75 -8.75 -3.80
C ALA A 24 4.29 -8.88 -2.37
N HIS A 25 4.97 -7.85 -1.86
CA HIS A 25 5.49 -7.80 -0.48
C HIS A 25 4.37 -7.90 0.56
N LEU A 26 3.20 -7.32 0.27
CA LEU A 26 2.02 -7.42 1.10
C LEU A 26 1.28 -8.76 0.94
N GLY A 27 1.69 -9.62 0.00
CA GLY A 27 1.05 -10.90 -0.26
C GLY A 27 -0.38 -10.76 -0.81
N LEU A 28 -0.72 -9.61 -1.39
CA LEU A 28 -2.06 -9.35 -1.89
C LEU A 28 -2.32 -10.13 -3.16
N GLN A 29 -3.39 -10.93 -3.15
CA GLN A 29 -3.88 -11.65 -4.31
C GLN A 29 -5.16 -10.98 -4.82
N GLY A 30 -5.22 -10.76 -6.13
CA GLY A 30 -6.28 -9.98 -6.73
C GLY A 30 -6.26 -10.04 -8.25
N ARG A 31 -7.15 -9.25 -8.85
CA ARG A 31 -7.29 -9.12 -10.30
C ARG A 31 -6.93 -7.70 -10.73
N THR A 32 -6.29 -7.59 -11.88
CA THR A 32 -6.01 -6.31 -12.53
C THR A 32 -7.01 -6.05 -13.65
N GLN A 33 -7.56 -4.84 -13.69
CA GLN A 33 -8.40 -4.35 -14.79
C GLN A 33 -8.03 -2.89 -15.10
N GLY A 34 -7.33 -2.69 -16.20
CA GLY A 34 -6.76 -1.38 -16.55
C GLY A 34 -5.81 -0.89 -15.44
N ASN A 35 -6.07 0.32 -14.91
CA ASN A 35 -5.27 0.90 -13.84
C ASN A 35 -5.74 0.50 -12.43
N TRP A 36 -6.58 -0.51 -12.29
CA TRP A 36 -7.13 -0.92 -11.00
C TRP A 36 -6.69 -2.33 -10.66
N PHE A 37 -6.24 -2.53 -9.42
CA PHE A 37 -6.04 -3.82 -8.80
C PHE A 37 -7.07 -4.01 -7.70
N THR A 38 -7.89 -5.05 -7.80
CA THR A 38 -8.91 -5.39 -6.81
C THR A 38 -8.52 -6.68 -6.10
N ALA A 39 -8.39 -6.63 -4.78
CA ALA A 39 -7.99 -7.76 -3.95
C ALA A 39 -9.02 -8.05 -2.84
N LEU A 40 -8.83 -9.15 -2.13
CA LEU A 40 -9.47 -9.35 -0.82
C LEU A 40 -8.75 -8.45 0.19
N ASN A 41 -9.49 -7.84 1.11
CA ASN A 41 -8.87 -7.13 2.21
C ASN A 41 -8.38 -8.15 3.25
N PRO A 42 -7.06 -8.24 3.54
CA PRO A 42 -6.53 -9.19 4.53
C PRO A 42 -7.04 -8.97 5.97
N LYS A 43 -7.62 -7.80 6.25
CA LYS A 43 -8.15 -7.41 7.56
C LYS A 43 -9.64 -7.72 7.70
N ARG A 44 -10.26 -8.35 6.70
CA ARG A 44 -11.69 -8.70 6.66
C ARG A 44 -11.85 -10.18 6.29
N ASP A 45 -12.93 -10.81 6.76
CA ASP A 45 -13.30 -12.18 6.33
C ASP A 45 -14.09 -12.16 5.00
N ASP A 46 -13.56 -11.45 4.00
CA ASP A 46 -14.20 -11.35 2.69
C ASP A 46 -14.03 -12.65 1.90
N LYS A 47 -15.10 -13.13 1.24
CA LYS A 47 -15.05 -14.33 0.37
C LYS A 47 -14.87 -14.00 -1.12
N LYS A 48 -15.05 -12.74 -1.52
CA LYS A 48 -14.97 -12.27 -2.91
C LYS A 48 -14.30 -10.89 -2.99
N PRO A 49 -13.36 -10.65 -3.92
CA PRO A 49 -12.77 -9.33 -4.13
C PRO A 49 -13.81 -8.33 -4.65
N GLY A 50 -13.85 -7.13 -4.07
CA GLY A 50 -14.78 -6.09 -4.51
C GLY A 50 -14.46 -4.69 -3.99
N SER A 51 -14.48 -4.51 -2.67
CA SER A 51 -14.39 -3.18 -2.06
C SER A 51 -12.95 -2.66 -1.91
N PHE A 52 -11.97 -3.56 -1.84
CA PHE A 52 -10.56 -3.21 -1.65
C PHE A 52 -9.83 -3.07 -2.98
N VAL A 53 -9.50 -1.82 -3.31
CA VAL A 53 -8.91 -1.46 -4.61
C VAL A 53 -7.68 -0.59 -4.45
N ILE A 54 -6.74 -0.76 -5.38
CA ILE A 54 -5.54 0.04 -5.54
C ILE A 54 -5.51 0.58 -6.96
N ASN A 55 -5.32 1.89 -7.11
CA ASN A 55 -5.05 2.51 -8.40
C ASN A 55 -3.56 2.35 -8.74
N LEU A 56 -3.27 1.53 -9.74
CA LEU A 56 -1.92 1.19 -10.17
C LEU A 56 -1.14 2.38 -10.75
N ARG A 57 -1.83 3.44 -11.19
CA ARG A 57 -1.21 4.65 -11.73
C ARG A 57 -0.85 5.66 -10.64
N THR A 58 -1.70 5.81 -9.62
CA THR A 58 -1.53 6.86 -8.59
C THR A 58 -1.04 6.33 -7.24
N GLY A 59 -1.05 5.01 -7.04
CA GLY A 59 -0.76 4.38 -5.75
C GLY A 59 -1.81 4.65 -4.68
N LYS A 60 -2.94 5.29 -5.01
CA LYS A 60 -4.03 5.50 -4.06
C LYS A 60 -4.84 4.23 -3.91
N TRP A 61 -5.21 3.91 -2.67
CA TRP A 61 -6.04 2.75 -2.35
C TRP A 61 -7.23 3.15 -1.49
N LYS A 62 -8.26 2.31 -1.52
CA LYS A 62 -9.49 2.45 -0.72
C LYS A 62 -10.07 1.07 -0.45
N ASP A 63 -10.55 0.84 0.76
CA ASP A 63 -11.61 -0.13 0.99
C ASP A 63 -12.95 0.59 1.06
N TYR A 64 -13.83 0.39 0.08
CA TYR A 64 -15.17 0.99 0.06
C TYR A 64 -16.11 0.46 1.14
N ALA A 65 -15.77 -0.63 1.81
CA ALA A 65 -16.53 -1.18 2.93
C ALA A 65 -16.16 -0.53 4.29
N LEU A 66 -15.13 0.32 4.34
CA LEU A 66 -14.61 0.94 5.55
C LEU A 66 -14.44 2.46 5.36
N ALA A 67 -15.02 3.26 6.26
CA ALA A 67 -14.98 4.72 6.14
C ALA A 67 -13.54 5.28 6.09
N ASP A 68 -12.68 4.81 6.99
CA ASP A 68 -11.35 5.38 7.22
C ASP A 68 -10.18 4.55 6.65
N ALA A 69 -10.47 3.54 5.82
CA ALA A 69 -9.43 2.72 5.19
C ALA A 69 -9.11 3.22 3.78
N TYR A 70 -8.19 4.17 3.67
CA TYR A 70 -7.73 4.75 2.41
C TYR A 70 -6.38 5.44 2.56
N GLY A 71 -5.73 5.75 1.44
CA GLY A 71 -4.53 6.57 1.47
C GLY A 71 -3.57 6.30 0.32
N ASP A 72 -2.30 6.56 0.56
CA ASP A 72 -1.18 6.20 -0.31
C ASP A 72 -0.58 4.83 0.07
N LEU A 73 0.52 4.45 -0.58
CA LEU A 73 1.12 3.12 -0.37
C LEU A 73 1.78 3.00 1.01
N ILE A 74 2.21 4.10 1.64
CA ILE A 74 2.68 4.07 3.02
C ILE A 74 1.50 3.76 3.95
N ALA A 75 0.38 4.44 3.76
CA ALA A 75 -0.85 4.16 4.51
C ALA A 75 -1.39 2.75 4.26
N LEU A 76 -1.20 2.20 3.07
CA LEU A 76 -1.58 0.81 2.74
C LEU A 76 -0.78 -0.20 3.57
N VAL A 77 0.54 -0.04 3.59
CA VAL A 77 1.44 -0.89 4.38
C VAL A 77 1.12 -0.76 5.86
N ALA A 78 0.92 0.48 6.34
CA ALA A 78 0.51 0.76 7.71
C ALA A 78 -0.78 0.01 8.09
N TYR A 79 -1.80 0.07 7.22
CA TYR A 79 -3.08 -0.59 7.43
C TYR A 79 -2.98 -2.12 7.45
N ILE A 80 -2.28 -2.73 6.49
CA ILE A 80 -2.19 -4.19 6.39
C ILE A 80 -1.31 -4.79 7.49
N LYS A 81 -0.22 -4.11 7.87
CA LYS A 81 0.76 -4.62 8.86
C LYS A 81 0.50 -4.14 10.29
N ASP A 82 -0.54 -3.34 10.53
CA ASP A 82 -0.79 -2.65 11.80
C ASP A 82 0.40 -1.80 12.28
N TYR A 83 1.02 -1.08 11.34
CA TYR A 83 2.19 -0.23 11.60
C TYR A 83 1.82 1.24 11.76
N SER A 84 2.70 1.98 12.45
CA SER A 84 2.72 3.43 12.32
C SER A 84 3.14 3.83 10.90
N GLN A 85 2.73 5.03 10.48
CA GLN A 85 3.15 5.60 9.18
C GLN A 85 4.68 5.64 9.03
N LYS A 86 5.40 5.95 10.11
CA LYS A 86 6.86 5.95 10.12
C LYS A 86 7.43 4.56 9.85
N HIS A 87 6.95 3.55 10.55
CA HIS A 87 7.47 2.19 10.39
C HIS A 87 7.13 1.62 9.01
N ALA A 88 5.93 1.90 8.49
CA ALA A 88 5.56 1.56 7.13
C ALA A 88 6.45 2.23 6.07
N ALA A 89 6.81 3.50 6.27
CA ALA A 89 7.72 4.22 5.39
C ALA A 89 9.14 3.63 5.43
N GLU A 90 9.64 3.28 6.61
CA GLU A 90 10.94 2.61 6.78
C GLU A 90 10.97 1.24 6.10
N GLU A 91 9.88 0.47 6.19
CA GLU A 91 9.77 -0.82 5.51
C GLU A 91 9.76 -0.65 3.98
N LEU A 92 8.99 0.32 3.46
CA LEU A 92 9.00 0.62 2.03
C LEU A 92 10.38 1.08 1.56
N ALA A 93 11.02 2.00 2.29
CA ALA A 93 12.38 2.44 1.98
C ALA A 93 13.36 1.25 1.91
N ARG A 94 13.28 0.33 2.87
CA ARG A 94 14.12 -0.87 2.92
C ARG A 94 13.88 -1.81 1.73
N ILE A 95 12.63 -2.12 1.37
CA ILE A 95 12.36 -3.06 0.27
C ILE A 95 12.59 -2.44 -1.11
N LEU A 96 12.56 -1.11 -1.22
CA LEU A 96 12.76 -0.38 -2.47
C LEU A 96 14.20 0.16 -2.64
N GLY A 97 15.01 0.14 -1.58
CA GLY A 97 16.40 0.60 -1.59
C GLY A 97 16.56 2.12 -1.71
N VAL A 98 15.67 2.91 -1.09
CA VAL A 98 15.66 4.39 -1.13
C VAL A 98 15.90 5.05 0.22
#